data_AF-A0A963Q7V8-F1
#
_entry.id   AF-A0A963Q7V8-F1
#
_cell.length_a   1.000
_cell.length_b   1.000
_cell.length_c   1.000
_cell.angle_alpha   90.00
_cell.angle_beta   90.00
_cell.angle_gamma   90.00
#
_symmetry.space_group_name_H-M   'P 1'
#
loop_
_entity.id
_entity.type
_entity.pdbx_description
1 polymer ?
#
loop_
_entity_poly.entity_id
_entity_poly.type
_entity_poly.pdbx_seq_one_letter_code
_entity_poly.pdbx_strand_id
1 'polypeptide(L)'
;EEHQGLRGMFARRLCGSDDLFRTRQRLPGASVNYVVSHDGFSLRDLVSYNRRHNEANGENNQDGHADTLSFNCGVEGPTADAGILALRGKLQRALLA
;
A
#
# COMPACT_ATOMS: atom_id res chain seq x y z
N GLU A 1 3.61 -20.01 9.56
CA GLU A 1 4.33 -19.45 10.74
C GLU A 1 4.91 -18.04 10.48
N GLU A 2 4.44 -17.28 9.48
CA GLU A 2 5.15 -16.09 8.98
C GLU A 2 4.64 -14.74 9.52
N HIS A 3 3.86 -14.73 10.61
CA HIS A 3 3.20 -13.50 11.10
C HIS A 3 3.67 -13.06 12.49
N GLN A 4 4.58 -13.80 13.12
CA GLN A 4 5.18 -13.40 14.39
C GLN A 4 6.09 -12.18 14.17
N GLY A 5 5.64 -11.01 14.65
CA GLY A 5 6.41 -9.77 14.62
C GLY A 5 5.84 -8.65 13.75
N LEU A 6 4.89 -8.93 12.84
CA LEU A 6 4.29 -7.91 11.95
C LEU A 6 3.65 -6.75 12.71
N ARG A 7 2.92 -7.05 13.80
CA ARG A 7 2.29 -6.00 14.63
C ARG A 7 3.33 -5.11 15.32
N GLY A 8 4.44 -5.70 15.78
CA GLY A 8 5.53 -4.94 16.39
C GLY A 8 6.26 -4.06 15.38
N MET A 9 6.51 -4.58 14.17
CA MET A 9 7.07 -3.79 13.07
C MET A 9 6.14 -2.65 12.65
N PHE A 10 4.84 -2.93 12.53
CA PHE A 10 3.84 -1.90 12.23
C PHE A 10 3.82 -0.79 13.30
N ALA A 11 3.83 -1.16 14.58
CA ALA A 11 3.90 -0.19 15.67
C ALA A 11 5.15 0.70 15.58
N ARG A 12 6.30 0.16 15.16
CA ARG A 12 7.51 0.98 14.91
C ARG A 12 7.33 1.98 13.78
N ARG A 13 6.68 1.59 12.67
CA ARG A 13 6.37 2.51 11.55
C ARG A 13 5.42 3.62 11.99
N LEU A 14 4.42 3.27 12.80
CA LEU A 14 3.48 4.23 13.40
C LEU A 14 4.20 5.22 14.34
N CYS A 15 5.20 4.76 15.09
CA CYS A 15 6.03 5.60 15.97
C CYS A 15 7.21 6.30 15.26
N GLY A 16 7.07 6.62 13.96
CA GLY A 16 8.09 7.38 13.22
C GLY A 16 9.34 6.60 12.84
N SER A 17 9.25 5.26 12.78
CA SER A 17 10.37 4.38 12.41
C SER A 17 11.61 4.59 13.29
N ASP A 18 11.39 4.67 14.61
CA ASP A 18 12.43 4.91 15.62
C ASP A 18 13.64 3.96 15.46
N ASP A 19 13.37 2.69 15.11
CA ASP A 19 14.38 1.68 14.84
C ASP A 19 15.37 2.04 13.71
N LEU A 20 14.93 2.86 12.75
CA LEU A 20 15.75 3.31 11.62
C LEU A 20 16.42 4.67 11.86
N PHE A 21 15.71 5.60 12.52
CA PHE A 21 16.12 7.01 12.62
C PHE A 21 16.81 7.35 13.94
N ARG A 22 16.41 6.74 15.06
CA ARG A 22 16.99 7.04 16.38
C ARG A 22 18.45 6.63 16.49
N THR A 23 18.82 5.50 15.87
CA THR A 23 20.22 5.04 15.80
C THR A 23 21.14 6.09 15.14
N ARG A 24 20.57 6.99 14.32
CA ARG A 24 21.28 8.09 13.66
C ARG A 24 21.05 9.45 14.34
N GLN A 25 20.54 9.44 15.58
CA GLN A 25 20.22 10.63 16.37
C GLN A 25 19.24 11.59 15.67
N ARG A 26 18.40 11.07 14.75
CA ARG A 26 17.37 11.86 14.06
C ARG A 26 16.05 11.77 14.82
N LEU A 27 15.35 12.89 14.93
CA LEU A 27 14.03 12.97 15.54
C LEU A 27 12.96 12.28 14.68
N PRO A 28 11.81 11.87 15.24
CA PRO A 28 10.74 11.22 14.47
C PRO A 28 10.27 12.00 13.23
N GLY A 29 10.29 13.34 13.29
CA GLY A 29 9.96 14.21 12.15
C GLY A 29 10.92 14.11 10.96
N ALA A 30 12.02 13.37 11.10
CA ALA A 30 12.90 13.03 10.00
C ALA A 30 12.36 11.93 9.08
N SER A 31 11.35 11.17 9.54
CA SER A 31 10.68 10.14 8.74
C SER A 31 9.57 10.76 7.91
N VAL A 32 9.57 10.50 6.60
CA VAL A 32 8.44 10.82 5.71
C VAL A 32 7.69 9.52 5.46
N ASN A 33 6.53 9.38 6.08
CA ASN A 33 5.68 8.20 5.93
C ASN A 33 4.68 8.45 4.80
N TYR A 34 4.62 7.53 3.84
CA TYR A 34 3.66 7.56 2.74
C TYR A 34 3.15 6.14 2.47
N VAL A 35 1.91 6.03 2.00
CA VAL A 35 1.31 4.75 1.61
C VAL A 35 1.34 4.57 0.10
N VAL A 36 1.17 5.65 -0.64
CA VAL A 36 1.18 5.67 -2.11
C VAL A 36 2.02 6.84 -2.61
N SER A 37 2.57 6.68 -3.81
CA SER A 37 3.35 7.70 -4.52
C SER A 37 2.80 7.86 -5.94
N HIS A 38 3.47 8.69 -6.75
CA HIS A 38 3.25 8.75 -8.20
C HIS A 38 3.70 7.46 -8.91
N ASP A 39 4.75 6.81 -8.39
CA ASP A 39 5.20 5.52 -8.86
C ASP A 39 4.41 4.39 -8.21
N GLY A 40 3.84 3.51 -9.03
CA GLY A 40 3.04 2.37 -8.59
C GLY A 40 1.53 2.68 -8.58
N PHE A 41 0.80 2.02 -7.68
CA PHE A 41 -0.64 2.18 -7.61
C PHE A 41 -1.07 3.46 -6.90
N SER A 42 -2.16 4.06 -7.38
CA SER A 42 -2.92 5.03 -6.62
C SER A 42 -3.56 4.37 -5.39
N LEU A 43 -4.00 5.16 -4.41
CA LEU A 43 -4.70 4.63 -3.23
C LEU A 43 -5.95 3.82 -3.61
N ARG A 44 -6.62 4.22 -4.70
CA ARG A 44 -7.78 3.49 -5.21
C ARG A 44 -7.37 2.16 -5.82
N ASP A 45 -6.30 2.16 -6.60
CA ASP A 45 -5.86 0.96 -7.30
C ASP A 45 -5.24 -0.06 -6.36
N LEU A 46 -4.58 0.40 -5.29
CA LEU A 46 -4.04 -0.44 -4.22
C LEU A 46 -5.10 -1.37 -3.59
N VAL A 47 -6.37 -0.92 -3.55
CA VAL A 47 -7.50 -1.70 -3.03
C VAL A 47 -8.40 -2.28 -4.13
N SER A 48 -8.04 -2.09 -5.40
CA SER A 48 -8.86 -2.49 -6.55
C SER A 48 -8.17 -3.46 -7.50
N TYR A 49 -6.84 -3.54 -7.49
CA TYR A 49 -6.05 -4.37 -8.41
C TYR A 49 -4.98 -5.14 -7.64
N ASN A 50 -4.78 -6.42 -7.99
CA ASN A 50 -3.67 -7.23 -7.51
C ASN A 50 -2.53 -7.31 -8.55
N ARG A 51 -2.84 -7.07 -9.83
CA ARG A 51 -1.86 -7.11 -10.93
C ARG A 51 -1.76 -5.75 -11.58
N ARG A 52 -0.57 -5.42 -12.08
CA ARG A 52 -0.36 -4.25 -12.92
C ARG A 52 -1.06 -4.43 -14.28
N HIS A 53 -1.58 -3.34 -14.81
CA HIS A 53 -2.26 -3.25 -16.11
C HIS A 53 -1.65 -2.08 -16.89
N ASN A 54 -0.36 -2.21 -17.22
CA ASN A 54 0.44 -1.17 -17.87
C ASN A 54 0.50 -1.34 -19.40
N GLU A 55 -0.40 -2.12 -20.01
CA GLU A 55 -0.40 -2.42 -21.44
C GLU A 55 -0.41 -1.16 -22.31
N ALA A 56 -1.02 -0.08 -21.81
CA ALA A 56 -1.07 1.22 -22.48
C ALA A 56 0.32 1.89 -22.66
N ASN A 57 1.33 1.47 -21.90
CA ASN A 57 2.69 2.02 -22.00
C ASN A 57 3.47 1.47 -23.20
N GLY A 58 2.96 0.43 -23.87
CA GLY A 58 3.58 -0.14 -25.08
C GLY A 58 4.76 -1.09 -24.80
N GLU A 59 5.07 -1.37 -23.54
CA GLU A 59 6.15 -2.28 -23.12
C GLU A 59 5.64 -3.71 -22.81
N ASN A 60 4.47 -4.07 -23.33
CA ASN A 60 3.81 -5.36 -23.07
C ASN A 60 3.66 -5.69 -21.58
N ASN A 61 3.36 -4.67 -20.75
CA ASN A 61 3.18 -4.79 -19.30
C ASN A 61 4.43 -5.35 -18.57
N GLN A 62 5.62 -5.16 -19.13
CA GLN A 62 6.91 -5.55 -18.52
C GLN A 62 7.47 -4.46 -17.60
N ASP A 63 6.98 -3.23 -17.74
CA ASP A 63 7.33 -2.08 -16.95
C ASP A 63 6.61 -2.05 -15.58
N GLY A 64 7.13 -1.22 -14.67
CA GLY A 64 6.60 -1.04 -13.32
C GLY A 64 6.93 -2.17 -12.33
N HIS A 65 6.69 -1.92 -11.04
CA HIS A 65 6.91 -2.91 -9.99
C HIS A 65 5.86 -4.02 -10.00
N ALA A 66 6.31 -5.27 -9.85
CA ALA A 66 5.42 -6.44 -9.82
C ALA A 66 4.75 -6.64 -8.45
N ASP A 67 5.49 -6.42 -7.35
CA ASP A 67 4.99 -6.60 -5.99
C ASP A 67 4.49 -5.27 -5.40
N THR A 68 3.19 -5.02 -5.51
CA THR A 68 2.54 -3.78 -5.02
C THR A 68 1.95 -3.91 -3.62
N LEU A 69 2.06 -5.07 -2.95
CA LEU A 69 1.42 -5.35 -1.64
C LEU A 69 -0.06 -4.93 -1.61
N SER A 70 -0.76 -5.18 -2.72
CA SER A 70 -2.12 -4.72 -3.00
C SER A 70 -3.17 -5.78 -2.64
N PHE A 71 -4.43 -5.34 -2.51
CA PHE A 71 -5.56 -6.23 -2.25
C PHE A 71 -6.83 -5.74 -2.95
N ASN A 72 -7.21 -6.40 -4.04
CA ASN A 72 -8.34 -6.04 -4.90
C ASN A 72 -9.74 -6.21 -4.27
N CYS A 73 -9.82 -6.67 -3.01
CA CYS A 73 -11.06 -6.91 -2.28
C CYS A 73 -11.95 -8.01 -2.91
N GLY A 74 -11.34 -8.95 -3.64
CA GLY A 74 -11.99 -10.12 -4.22
C GLY A 74 -12.36 -9.99 -5.70
N VAL A 75 -12.33 -8.78 -6.27
CA VAL A 75 -12.58 -8.54 -7.71
C VAL A 75 -11.49 -7.65 -8.28
N GLU A 76 -10.90 -8.07 -9.39
CA GLU A 76 -9.90 -7.27 -10.09
C GLU A 76 -10.57 -6.12 -10.86
N GLY A 77 -10.23 -4.89 -10.51
CA GLY A 77 -10.68 -3.68 -11.19
C GLY A 77 -12.07 -3.17 -10.79
N PRO A 78 -12.76 -2.45 -11.69
CA PRO A 78 -14.08 -1.87 -11.42
C PRO A 78 -15.15 -2.94 -11.15
N THR A 79 -16.04 -2.66 -10.22
CA THR A 79 -17.15 -3.55 -9.85
C THR A 79 -18.36 -2.74 -9.42
N ALA A 80 -19.56 -3.31 -9.60
CA ALA A 80 -20.82 -2.77 -9.10
C ALA A 80 -21.28 -3.42 -7.77
N ASP A 81 -20.51 -4.39 -7.26
CA ASP A 81 -20.82 -5.05 -5.99
C ASP A 81 -20.69 -4.06 -4.81
N ALA A 82 -21.83 -3.76 -4.18
CA ALA A 82 -21.90 -2.80 -3.08
C ALA A 82 -21.06 -3.22 -1.86
N GLY A 83 -20.92 -4.52 -1.58
CA GLY A 83 -20.11 -5.04 -0.48
C GLY A 83 -18.62 -4.79 -0.72
N ILE A 84 -18.15 -5.02 -1.95
CA ILE A 84 -16.76 -4.74 -2.33
C ILE A 84 -16.47 -3.24 -2.29
N LEU A 85 -17.38 -2.42 -2.82
CA LEU A 85 -17.22 -0.96 -2.79
C LEU A 85 -17.15 -0.41 -1.36
N ALA A 86 -17.99 -0.93 -0.46
CA ALA A 86 -17.96 -0.57 0.95
C ALA A 86 -16.63 -0.97 1.63
N LEU A 87 -16.13 -2.19 1.35
CA LEU A 87 -14.84 -2.67 1.86
C LEU A 87 -13.68 -1.80 1.36
N ARG A 88 -13.63 -1.51 0.06
CA ARG A 88 -12.62 -0.62 -0.54
C ARG A 88 -12.62 0.75 0.14
N GLY A 89 -13.80 1.36 0.33
CA GLY A 89 -13.91 2.63 1.03
C GLY A 89 -13.42 2.57 2.49
N LYS A 90 -13.68 1.47 3.19
CA LYS A 90 -13.17 1.25 4.55
C LYS A 90 -11.64 1.17 4.57
N LEU A 91 -11.05 0.40 3.67
CA LEU A 91 -9.59 0.23 3.58
C LEU A 91 -8.88 1.53 3.19
N GLN A 92 -9.42 2.29 2.23
CA GLN A 92 -8.87 3.60 1.86
C GLN A 92 -8.80 4.55 3.06
N ARG A 93 -9.87 4.62 3.86
CA ARG A 93 -9.89 5.45 5.08
C ARG A 93 -8.90 4.94 6.14
N ALA A 94 -8.79 3.62 6.30
CA ALA A 94 -7.84 3.03 7.25
C ALA A 94 -6.38 3.31 6.87
N LEU A 95 -6.07 3.36 5.57
CA LEU A 95 -4.72 3.66 5.07
C LEU A 95 -4.37 5.15 5.15
N LEU A 96 -5.37 6.05 5.17
CA LEU A 96 -5.17 7.50 5.30
C LEU A 96 -5.10 7.97 6.76
N ALA A 97 -5.41 7.11 7.72
CA ALA A 97 -5.56 7.45 9.13
C ALA A 97 -4.22 7.55 9.89
#